data_AF-A0A0F2PEV4-F1
#
_entry.id   AF-A0A0F2PEV4-F1
#
_cell.length_a   1.000
_cell.length_b   1.000
_cell.length_c   1.000
_cell.angle_alpha   90.00
_cell.angle_beta   90.00
_cell.angle_gamma   90.00
#
_symmetry.space_group_name_H-M   'P 1'
#
loop_
_entity.id
_entity.type
_entity.pdbx_description
1 polymer ?
#
loop_
_entity_poly.entity_id
_entity_poly.type
_entity_poly.pdbx_seq_one_letter_code
_entity_poly.pdbx_strand_id
1 'polypeptide(L)'
;MIQKKLDCPKHSRDTEEVDAQIKTLVSRVNLMRNLLFEIKAETPLGKTVKIILNLFFCEGEDGFLDLTGISYHKLANLIGISHTELQESLEYLQQQGIILYKKL
;
A
#
# COMPACT_ATOMS: atom_id res chain seq x y z
N MET A 1 -43.93 23.69 37.33
CA MET A 1 -42.51 23.48 36.98
C MET A 1 -42.17 22.02 37.21
N ILE A 2 -42.07 21.21 36.14
CA ILE A 2 -41.57 19.83 36.22
C ILE A 2 -40.56 19.67 35.09
N GLN A 3 -39.35 19.24 35.47
CA GLN A 3 -38.13 19.20 34.68
C GLN A 3 -38.30 18.35 33.42
N LYS A 4 -38.11 18.97 32.25
CA LYS A 4 -37.79 18.24 31.01
C LYS A 4 -36.45 17.53 31.25
N LYS A 5 -36.46 16.21 31.37
CA LYS A 5 -35.24 15.42 31.24
C LYS A 5 -34.69 15.69 29.83
N LEU A 6 -33.55 16.37 29.76
CA LEU A 6 -32.75 16.39 28.55
C LEU A 6 -32.30 14.95 28.31
N ASP A 7 -32.91 14.31 27.33
CA ASP A 7 -32.44 13.04 26.81
C ASP A 7 -31.17 13.34 26.02
N CYS A 8 -30.03 13.27 26.68
CA CYS A 8 -28.74 13.33 26.00
C CYS A 8 -28.65 12.05 25.14
N PRO A 9 -28.56 12.15 23.81
CA PRO A 9 -28.41 10.95 22.99
C PRO A 9 -27.14 10.25 23.46
N LYS A 10 -27.30 8.98 23.90
CA LYS A 10 -26.16 8.12 24.20
C LYS A 10 -25.28 8.12 22.97
N HIS A 11 -24.11 8.74 23.10
CA HIS A 11 -23.07 8.74 22.09
C HIS A 11 -22.46 7.33 22.09
N SER A 12 -23.23 6.39 21.54
CA SER A 12 -22.82 5.02 21.27
C SER A 12 -21.87 5.07 20.08
N ARG A 13 -20.64 5.54 20.32
CA ARG A 13 -19.53 5.14 19.46
C ARG A 13 -19.45 3.64 19.66
N ASP A 14 -19.75 2.84 18.64
CA ASP A 14 -19.40 1.43 18.68
C ASP A 14 -17.88 1.38 18.83
N THR A 15 -17.44 1.25 20.08
CA THR A 15 -16.03 1.32 20.48
C THR A 15 -15.22 0.27 19.73
N GLU A 16 -15.85 -0.83 19.32
CA GLU A 16 -15.27 -1.88 18.50
C GLU A 16 -15.01 -1.44 17.05
N GLU A 17 -15.93 -0.70 16.42
CA GLU A 17 -15.74 -0.19 15.06
C GLU A 17 -14.60 0.84 15.02
N VAL A 18 -14.60 1.75 15.99
CA VAL A 18 -13.54 2.76 16.12
C VAL A 18 -12.19 2.09 16.39
N ASP A 19 -12.13 1.07 17.25
CA ASP A 19 -10.91 0.33 17.53
C ASP A 19 -10.43 -0.45 16.29
N ALA A 20 -11.34 -1.05 15.52
CA ALA A 20 -11.00 -1.70 14.25
C ALA A 20 -10.40 -0.71 13.23
N GLN A 21 -11.00 0.48 13.09
CA GLN A 21 -10.47 1.54 12.22
C GLN A 21 -9.08 2.01 12.67
N ILE A 22 -8.87 2.20 13.98
CA ILE A 22 -7.56 2.56 14.53
C ILE A 22 -6.53 1.47 14.24
N LYS A 23 -6.87 0.19 14.44
CA LYS A 23 -6.00 -0.94 14.10
C LYS A 23 -5.62 -0.94 12.62
N THR A 24 -6.56 -0.67 11.72
CA THR A 24 -6.27 -0.56 10.28
C THR A 24 -5.29 0.58 9.99
N LEU A 25 -5.49 1.76 10.60
CA LEU A 25 -4.58 2.89 10.42
C LEU A 25 -3.17 2.58 10.93
N VAL A 26 -3.04 1.98 12.11
CA VAL A 26 -1.75 1.56 12.68
C VAL A 26 -1.04 0.56 11.77
N SER A 27 -1.76 -0.43 11.23
CA SER A 27 -1.21 -1.39 10.29
C SER A 27 -0.69 -0.73 9.01
N ARG A 28 -1.41 0.25 8.46
CA ARG A 28 -0.96 1.02 7.27
C ARG A 28 0.30 1.83 7.56
N VAL A 29 0.37 2.50 8.71
CA VAL A 29 1.56 3.27 9.12
C VAL A 29 2.78 2.36 9.30
N ASN A 30 2.59 1.19 9.91
CA ASN A 30 3.66 0.20 10.07
C ASN A 30 4.14 -0.33 8.71
N LEU A 31 3.22 -0.60 7.78
CA LEU A 31 3.56 -1.01 6.43
C LEU A 31 4.39 0.06 5.71
N MET A 32 3.95 1.33 5.75
CA MET A 32 4.70 2.45 5.16
C MET A 32 6.11 2.55 5.75
N ARG A 33 6.24 2.44 7.09
CA ARG A 33 7.54 2.43 7.77
C ARG A 33 8.44 1.30 7.25
N ASN A 34 7.90 0.09 7.12
CA ASN A 34 8.66 -1.06 6.65
C ASN A 34 9.13 -0.84 5.20
N LEU A 35 8.26 -0.41 4.30
CA LEU A 35 8.63 -0.14 2.91
C LEU A 35 9.70 0.96 2.81
N LEU A 36 9.64 2.01 3.63
CA LEU A 36 10.68 3.05 3.66
C LEU A 36 12.04 2.47 4.10
N PHE A 37 12.04 1.52 5.03
CA PHE A 37 13.26 0.82 5.42
C PHE A 37 13.80 -0.03 4.26
N GLU A 38 12.95 -0.82 3.60
CA GLU A 38 13.33 -1.63 2.43
C GLU A 38 13.93 -0.77 1.31
N ILE A 39 13.31 0.37 1.00
CA ILE A 39 13.82 1.34 0.01
C ILE A 39 15.20 1.84 0.42
N LYS A 40 15.39 2.19 1.70
CA LYS A 40 16.67 2.71 2.20
C LYS A 40 17.77 1.65 2.23
N ALA A 41 17.42 0.41 2.52
CA ALA A 41 18.32 -0.74 2.54
C ALA A 41 18.61 -1.30 1.13
N GLU A 42 17.99 -0.75 0.09
CA GLU A 42 18.13 -1.18 -1.31
C GLU A 42 17.86 -2.68 -1.51
N THR A 43 16.95 -3.24 -0.72
CA THR A 43 16.50 -4.63 -0.88
C THR A 43 15.76 -4.80 -2.21
N PRO A 44 15.53 -6.05 -2.68
CA PRO A 44 14.77 -6.25 -3.90
C PRO A 44 13.35 -5.66 -3.84
N LEU A 45 12.68 -5.76 -2.69
CA LEU A 45 11.39 -5.12 -2.45
C LEU A 45 11.51 -3.59 -2.51
N GLY A 46 12.52 -3.02 -1.84
CA GLY A 46 12.75 -1.58 -1.86
C GLY A 46 13.01 -1.01 -3.25
N LYS A 47 13.85 -1.69 -4.03
CA LYS A 47 14.13 -1.35 -5.44
C LYS A 47 12.87 -1.44 -6.29
N THR A 48 12.05 -2.47 -6.08
CA THR A 48 10.76 -2.66 -6.77
C THR A 48 9.79 -1.52 -6.45
N VAL A 49 9.61 -1.16 -5.18
CA VAL A 49 8.75 -0.04 -4.78
C VAL A 49 9.23 1.27 -5.40
N LYS A 50 10.54 1.52 -5.36
CA LYS A 50 11.13 2.73 -5.91
C LYS A 50 10.87 2.87 -7.42
N ILE A 51 11.04 1.80 -8.20
CA ILE A 51 10.78 1.88 -9.64
C ILE A 51 9.29 2.01 -9.96
N ILE A 52 8.41 1.34 -9.22
CA ILE A 52 6.96 1.48 -9.41
C ILE A 52 6.52 2.92 -9.11
N LEU A 53 7.01 3.52 -8.02
CA LEU A 53 6.73 4.92 -7.70
C LEU A 53 7.25 5.86 -8.79
N ASN A 54 8.48 5.66 -9.27
CA ASN A 54 9.04 6.47 -10.34
C ASN A 54 8.22 6.37 -11.62
N LEU A 55 7.84 5.16 -12.04
CA LEU A 55 6.99 4.94 -13.21
C LEU A 55 5.62 5.58 -13.01
N PHE A 56 5.01 5.41 -11.84
CA PHE A 56 3.71 6.01 -11.52
C PHE A 56 3.75 7.54 -11.55
N PHE A 57 4.81 8.17 -11.05
CA PHE A 57 4.93 9.64 -11.11
C PHE A 57 5.20 10.17 -12.52
N CYS A 58 5.78 9.36 -13.40
CA CYS A 58 6.10 9.77 -14.78
C CYS A 58 4.95 9.49 -15.77
N GLU A 59 4.32 8.33 -15.64
CA GLU A 59 3.39 7.76 -16.64
C GLU A 59 2.03 7.39 -16.03
N GLY A 60 1.86 7.54 -14.72
CA GLY A 60 0.59 7.23 -14.06
C GLY A 60 -0.48 8.27 -14.36
N GLU A 61 -1.67 7.80 -14.72
CA GLU A 61 -2.87 8.61 -14.93
C GLU A 61 -4.01 8.05 -14.07
N ASP A 62 -4.77 8.94 -13.42
CA ASP A 62 -5.96 8.60 -12.61
C ASP A 62 -5.77 7.48 -11.57
N GLY A 63 -4.57 7.32 -11.03
CA GLY A 63 -4.29 6.26 -10.05
C GLY A 63 -3.92 4.91 -10.65
N PHE A 64 -3.77 4.84 -11.98
CA PHE A 64 -3.36 3.64 -12.71
C PHE A 64 -1.97 3.83 -13.31
N LEU A 65 -1.21 2.75 -13.35
CA LEU A 65 0.04 2.66 -14.10
C LEU A 65 -0.09 1.49 -15.07
N ASP A 66 -0.09 1.80 -16.35
CA ASP A 66 -0.13 0.79 -17.40
C ASP A 66 1.29 0.31 -17.71
N LEU A 67 1.52 -0.98 -17.51
CA LEU A 67 2.80 -1.63 -17.82
C LEU A 67 2.71 -2.51 -19.08
N THR A 68 1.62 -2.44 -19.85
CA THR A 68 1.46 -3.19 -21.11
C THR A 68 2.46 -2.71 -22.16
N GLY A 69 3.63 -3.36 -22.16
CA GLY A 69 4.76 -3.01 -23.04
C GLY A 69 6.11 -3.10 -22.33
N ILE A 70 6.12 -3.12 -20.99
CA ILE A 70 7.32 -3.26 -20.19
C ILE A 70 7.54 -4.74 -19.87
N SER A 71 8.62 -5.31 -20.41
CA SER A 71 9.05 -6.66 -20.05
C SER A 71 9.52 -6.68 -18.60
N TYR A 72 8.94 -7.55 -17.76
CA TYR A 72 9.38 -7.74 -16.37
C TYR A 72 10.85 -8.17 -16.26
N HIS A 73 11.38 -8.92 -17.23
CA HIS A 73 12.81 -9.23 -17.27
C HIS A 73 13.66 -7.97 -17.48
N LYS A 74 13.24 -7.07 -18.39
CA LYS A 74 13.94 -5.80 -18.59
C LYS A 74 13.84 -4.91 -17.35
N LEU A 75 12.67 -4.88 -16.70
CA LEU A 75 12.47 -4.12 -15.47
C LEU A 75 13.35 -4.62 -14.32
N ALA A 76 13.42 -5.94 -14.12
CA ALA A 76 14.28 -6.55 -13.12
C ALA A 76 15.76 -6.23 -13.36
N ASN A 77 16.21 -6.37 -14.62
CA ASN A 77 17.58 -6.02 -15.00
C ASN A 77 17.88 -4.53 -14.78
N LEU A 78 16.94 -3.63 -15.10
CA LEU A 78 17.10 -2.19 -14.92
C LEU A 78 17.38 -1.80 -13.47
N ILE A 79 16.70 -2.45 -12.53
CA ILE A 79 16.84 -2.18 -11.09
C ILE A 79 17.88 -3.09 -10.41
N GLY A 80 18.54 -3.97 -11.18
CA GLY A 80 19.59 -4.85 -10.70
C GLY A 80 19.08 -5.88 -9.69
N ILE A 81 17.97 -6.55 -10.00
CA ILE A 81 17.44 -7.71 -9.27
C ILE A 81 17.10 -8.84 -10.25
N SER A 82 16.95 -10.05 -9.73
CA SER A 82 16.48 -11.19 -10.52
C SER A 82 14.98 -11.07 -10.84
N HIS A 83 14.56 -11.79 -11.88
CA HIS A 83 13.14 -11.86 -12.24
C HIS A 83 12.28 -12.43 -11.09
N THR A 84 12.80 -13.44 -10.39
CA THR A 84 12.13 -14.06 -9.24
C THR A 84 11.92 -13.06 -8.10
N GLU A 85 12.95 -12.30 -7.74
CA GLU A 85 12.84 -11.28 -6.69
C GLU A 85 11.84 -10.17 -7.06
N LEU A 86 11.80 -9.76 -8.33
CA LEU A 86 10.80 -8.81 -8.81
C LEU A 86 9.39 -9.39 -8.65
N GLN A 87 9.20 -10.65 -9.05
CA GLN A 87 7.90 -11.32 -8.94
C GLN A 87 7.45 -11.45 -7.48
N GLU A 88 8.32 -11.91 -6.59
CA GLU A 88 8.04 -12.03 -5.15
C GLU A 88 7.69 -10.66 -4.55
N SER A 89 8.40 -9.61 -4.95
CA SER A 89 8.12 -8.24 -4.50
C SER A 89 6.75 -7.76 -4.97
N LEU A 90 6.38 -8.00 -6.23
CA LEU A 90 5.06 -7.63 -6.77
C LEU A 90 3.93 -8.41 -6.08
N GLU A 91 4.12 -9.72 -5.85
CA GLU A 91 3.16 -10.57 -5.13
C GLU A 91 2.97 -10.09 -3.69
N TYR A 92 4.07 -9.77 -2.99
CA TYR A 92 4.01 -9.18 -1.65
C TYR A 92 3.22 -7.87 -1.64
N LEU A 93 3.52 -6.94 -2.55
CA LEU A 93 2.82 -5.65 -2.64
C LEU A 93 1.32 -5.82 -2.91
N GLN A 94 0.95 -6.80 -3.73
CA GLN A 94 -0.46 -7.14 -3.98
C GLN A 94 -1.14 -7.73 -2.74
N GLN A 95 -0.48 -8.64 -2.01
CA GLN A 95 -1.01 -9.22 -0.76
C GLN A 95 -1.22 -8.16 0.33
N GLN A 96 -0.37 -7.13 0.37
CA GLN A 96 -0.53 -6.00 1.28
C GLN A 96 -1.58 -4.97 0.80
N GLY A 97 -2.22 -5.20 -0.36
CA GLY A 97 -3.23 -4.31 -0.91
C GLY A 97 -2.69 -2.96 -1.40
N ILE A 98 -1.39 -2.88 -1.69
CA ILE A 98 -0.74 -1.64 -2.15
C ILE A 98 -0.97 -1.45 -3.64
N ILE A 99 -0.83 -2.54 -4.41
CA ILE A 99 -1.05 -2.54 -5.85
C ILE A 99 -2.09 -3.60 -6.22
N LEU A 100 -2.77 -3.36 -7.33
CA LEU A 100 -3.52 -4.38 -8.05
C LEU A 100 -2.83 -4.55 -9.39
N TYR A 101 -2.26 -5.74 -9.64
CA TYR A 101 -1.64 -6.05 -10.92
C TYR A 101 -2.23 -7.34 -11.49
N LYS A 102 -2.54 -7.34 -12.78
CA LYS A 102 -2.95 -8.54 -13.51
C LYS A 102 -1.75 -9.08 -14.26
N LYS A 103 -1.40 -10.36 -14.04
CA LYS A 103 -0.51 -11.09 -14.94
C LYS A 103 -1.27 -11.29 -16.25
N LEU A 104 -0.73 -10.74 -17.34
CA LEU A 104 -1.15 -11.05 -18.71
C LEU A 104 -0.50 -12.35 -19.16
#